data_AF-A0A3D5UXI4-F1
#
_entry.id   AF-A0A3D5UXI4-F1
#
_cell.length_a   1.000
_cell.length_b   1.000
_cell.length_c   1.000
_cell.angle_alpha   90.00
_cell.angle_beta   90.00
_cell.angle_gamma   90.00
#
_symmetry.space_group_name_H-M   'P 1'
#
loop_
_entity.id
_entity.type
_entity.pdbx_description
1 polymer ?
#
loop_
_entity_poly.entity_id
_entity_poly.type
_entity_poly.pdbx_seq_one_letter_code
_entity_poly.pdbx_strand_id
1 'polypeptide(L)' 'HNLLAPYQVNERLMAAADKEAIFMHCLPAHRGEEMTADVIDGPSSVVFDEAENRLHAQKGVLAWCFQ' A
#
# COMPACT_ATOMS: atom_id res chain seq x y z
N HIS A 1 -13.23 -17.48 -13.23
CA HIS A 1 -12.27 -16.36 -13.32
C HIS A 1 -12.37 -15.59 -12.01
N ASN A 2 -11.54 -15.92 -11.02
CA ASN A 2 -11.22 -15.14 -9.81
C ASN A 2 -10.33 -15.99 -8.88
N LEU A 3 -9.18 -16.45 -9.40
CA LEU A 3 -8.30 -17.36 -8.67
C LEU A 3 -7.65 -16.70 -7.44
N LEU A 4 -7.58 -15.36 -7.44
CA LEU A 4 -6.91 -14.57 -6.41
C LEU A 4 -7.86 -14.07 -5.32
N ALA A 5 -9.18 -14.26 -5.44
CA ALA A 5 -10.15 -13.84 -4.42
C ALA A 5 -9.77 -14.25 -2.98
N PRO A 6 -9.26 -15.47 -2.72
CA PRO A 6 -8.86 -15.87 -1.37
C PRO A 6 -7.68 -15.08 -0.78
N TYR A 7 -6.96 -14.32 -1.61
CA TYR A 7 -5.77 -13.55 -1.24
C TYR A 7 -6.06 -12.04 -1.11
N GLN A 8 -7.32 -11.62 -1.26
CA GLN A 8 -7.70 -10.22 -1.07
C GLN A 8 -7.34 -9.74 0.33
N VAL A 9 -6.65 -8.60 0.42
CA VAL A 9 -6.39 -7.94 1.69
C VAL A 9 -7.66 -7.27 2.17
N ASN A 10 -8.16 -7.71 3.32
CA ASN A 10 -9.39 -7.21 3.93
C ASN A 10 -9.19 -7.00 5.44
N GLU A 11 -10.18 -6.42 6.10
CA GLU A 11 -10.11 -6.12 7.54
C GLU A 11 -9.82 -7.35 8.39
N ARG A 12 -10.38 -8.52 8.03
CA ARG A 12 -10.11 -9.77 8.76
C ARG A 12 -8.64 -10.17 8.66
N LEU A 13 -8.03 -10.02 7.48
CA LEU A 13 -6.60 -10.30 7.32
C LEU A 13 -5.74 -9.27 8.08
N MET A 14 -6.09 -7.99 7.99
CA MET A 14 -5.40 -6.92 8.73
C MET A 14 -5.51 -7.09 10.24
N ALA A 15 -6.64 -7.56 10.76
CA ALA A 15 -6.85 -7.83 12.19
C ALA A 15 -6.01 -9.00 12.72
N ALA A 16 -5.51 -9.87 11.83
CA ALA A 16 -4.59 -10.94 12.19
C ALA A 16 -3.11 -10.50 12.18
N ALA A 17 -2.82 -9.32 11.64
CA ALA A 17 -1.49 -8.74 11.64
C ALA A 17 -1.16 -8.10 13.01
N ASP A 18 0.05 -7.57 13.13
CA ASP A 18 0.43 -6.77 14.29
C ASP A 18 -0.50 -5.56 14.46
N LYS A 19 -0.69 -5.09 15.70
CA LYS A 19 -1.56 -3.94 16.00
C LYS A 19 -1.05 -2.64 15.39
N GLU A 20 0.25 -2.55 15.11
CA GLU A 20 0.90 -1.41 14.47
C GLU A 20 1.11 -1.64 12.96
N ALA A 21 0.53 -2.69 12.38
CA ALA A 21 0.65 -2.96 10.96
C ALA A 21 -0.01 -1.84 10.13
N ILE A 22 0.70 -1.44 9.09
CA ILE A 22 0.25 -0.48 8.08
C ILE A 22 -0.01 -1.19 6.75
N PHE A 23 -0.93 -0.66 5.96
CA PHE A 23 -1.21 -1.10 4.61
C PHE A 23 -0.48 -0.21 3.59
N MET A 24 0.25 -0.84 2.68
CA MET A 24 1.02 -0.22 1.60
C MET A 24 0.59 -0.79 0.25
N HIS A 25 0.66 0.03 -0.80
CA HIS A 25 0.35 -0.34 -2.16
C HIS A 25 0.88 0.72 -3.14
N CYS A 26 1.62 0.27 -4.17
CA CYS A 26 2.37 1.16 -5.07
C CYS A 26 1.52 2.02 -6.02
N LEU A 27 0.23 1.67 -6.20
CA LEU A 27 -0.75 2.29 -7.10
C LEU A 27 -0.41 2.15 -8.61
N PRO A 28 -1.41 2.20 -9.51
CA PRO A 28 -2.86 2.27 -9.26
C PRO A 28 -3.42 0.98 -8.63
N ALA A 29 -4.54 1.09 -7.93
CA ALA A 29 -5.21 0.00 -7.22
C ALA A 29 -6.65 -0.20 -7.73
N HIS A 30 -7.12 -1.44 -7.74
CA HIS A 30 -8.49 -1.88 -8.01
C HIS A 30 -9.20 -2.28 -6.71
N ARG A 31 -9.96 -1.33 -6.15
CA ARG A 31 -10.80 -1.57 -4.97
C ARG A 31 -11.78 -2.72 -5.24
N GLY A 32 -11.87 -3.66 -4.29
CA GLY A 32 -12.73 -4.83 -4.38
C GLY A 32 -12.11 -6.03 -5.09
N GLU A 33 -10.91 -5.90 -5.66
CA GLU A 33 -10.13 -7.01 -6.22
C GLU A 33 -8.99 -7.39 -5.29
N GLU A 34 -7.86 -6.69 -5.30
CA GLU A 34 -6.71 -7.05 -4.46
C GLU A 34 -6.86 -6.60 -3.01
N MET A 35 -7.67 -5.57 -2.73
CA MET A 35 -8.00 -5.12 -1.38
C MET A 35 -9.42 -4.58 -1.27
N THR A 36 -10.00 -4.60 -0.07
CA THR A 36 -11.27 -3.90 0.19
C THR A 36 -11.06 -2.39 0.26
N ALA A 37 -12.10 -1.62 -0.07
CA ALA A 37 -12.07 -0.15 0.04
C ALA A 37 -11.70 0.30 1.46
N ASP A 38 -12.25 -0.37 2.47
CA ASP A 38 -12.00 -0.06 3.88
C ASP A 38 -10.53 -0.25 4.30
N VAL A 39 -9.76 -1.10 3.59
CA VAL A 39 -8.32 -1.27 3.86
C VAL A 39 -7.51 -0.14 3.24
N ILE A 40 -7.72 0.17 1.95
CA ILE A 40 -6.93 1.20 1.26
C ILE A 40 -7.28 2.62 1.70
N ASP A 41 -8.55 2.87 2.05
CA ASP A 41 -9.03 4.18 2.49
C ASP A 41 -9.10 4.28 4.04
N GLY A 42 -8.72 3.21 4.74
CA GLY A 42 -8.77 3.09 6.20
C GLY A 42 -7.59 3.75 6.94
N PRO A 43 -7.66 3.78 8.29
CA PRO A 43 -6.72 4.53 9.12
C PRO A 43 -5.30 3.95 9.16
N SER A 44 -5.13 2.67 8.84
CA SER A 44 -3.81 2.02 8.77
C SER A 44 -3.17 2.13 7.39
N SER A 45 -3.83 2.78 6.43
CA SER A 45 -3.32 2.92 5.07
C SER A 45 -2.33 4.08 4.96
N VAL A 46 -1.17 3.81 4.37
CA VAL A 46 -0.13 4.82 4.10
C VAL A 46 0.16 4.95 2.61
N VAL A 47 -0.77 4.53 1.74
CA VAL A 47 -0.56 4.48 0.27
C VAL A 47 -0.20 5.83 -0.34
N PHE A 48 -0.70 6.93 0.23
CA PHE A 48 -0.36 8.28 -0.22
C PHE A 48 1.01 8.74 0.29
N ASP A 49 1.37 8.40 1.52
CA ASP A 49 2.72 8.67 2.05
C ASP A 49 3.78 7.87 1.28
N GLU A 50 3.48 6.61 0.93
CA GLU A 50 4.32 5.80 0.05
C GLU A 50 4.51 6.46 -1.32
N ALA A 51 3.42 6.96 -1.92
CA ALA A 51 3.46 7.65 -3.20
C ALA A 51 4.24 8.98 -3.13
N GLU A 52 4.08 9.75 -2.05
CA GLU A 52 4.85 10.99 -1.83
C GLU A 52 6.35 10.70 -1.64
N ASN A 53 6.67 9.66 -0.86
CA ASN A 53 8.05 9.25 -0.59
C ASN A 53 8.83 8.88 -1.85
N ARG A 54 8.16 8.49 -2.95
CA ARG A 54 8.80 8.29 -4.26
C ARG A 54 9.59 9.53 -4.70
N LEU A 55 9.03 10.73 -4.56
CA LEU A 55 9.69 11.97 -4.97
C LEU A 55 10.97 12.19 -4.17
N HIS A 56 10.90 12.04 -2.84
CA HIS A 56 12.02 12.26 -1.95
C HIS A 56 13.14 11.23 -2.17
N ALA A 57 12.77 9.94 -2.27
CA ALA A 57 13.71 8.87 -2.55
C ALA A 57 14.42 9.09 -3.89
N GLN A 58 13.68 9.42 -4.94
CA GLN A 58 14.25 9.69 -6.26
C GLN A 58 15.17 10.91 -6.26
N LYS A 59 14.81 12.01 -5.57
CA LYS A 59 15.71 13.15 -5.39
C LYS A 59 17.02 12.74 -4.71
N GLY A 60 16.96 11.89 -3.69
CA GLY A 60 18.13 11.36 -3.00
C GLY A 60 19.04 10.57 -3.95
N VAL A 61 18.46 9.68 -4.76
CA VAL A 61 19.22 8.91 -5.77
C VAL A 61 19.88 9.84 -6.79
N LEU A 62 19.15 10.81 -7.34
CA LEU A 62 19.72 11.77 -8.31
C LEU A 62 20.85 12.59 -7.69
N ALA A 63 20.67 13.07 -6.45
CA ALA A 63 21.71 13.81 -5.73
C ALA A 63 22.96 12.97 -5.45
N TRP A 64 22.83 11.66 -5.26
CA TRP A 64 23.97 10.75 -5.12
C TRP A 64 24.69 10.50 -6.46
N CYS A 65 23.93 10.32 -7.56
CA CYS A 65 24.49 10.04 -8.88
C CYS A 65 25.21 11.25 -9.52
N PHE A 66 24.81 12.47 -9.18
CA PHE A 66 25.32 13.70 -9.80
C PHE A 66 26.23 14.55 -8.88
N GLN A 67 26.66 13.99 -7.75
CA GLN A 67 27.77 14.53 -6.93
C GLN A 67 29.11 13.97 -7.41
#